data_AF-D0MZJ0-F1
#
_entry.id   AF-D0MZJ0-F1
#
_cell.length_a   1.000
_cell.length_b   1.000
_cell.length_c   1.000
_cell.angle_alpha   90.00
_cell.angle_beta   90.00
_cell.angle_gamma   90.00
#
_symmetry.space_group_name_H-M   'P 1'
#
loop_
_entity.id
_entity.type
_entity.pdbx_description
1 polymer ?
#
loop_
_entity_poly.entity_id
_entity_poly.type
_entity_poly.pdbx_seq_one_letter_code
_entity_poly.pdbx_strand_id
1 'polypeptide(L)'
;MHDPRIPRGSVFAPVNTSRSSEGREKAKKRRNTANKRRSNNNRNHVNAFKTMAGPSNGYNSHYAVVVTSISLASNLIEQTQPTSERESFSQTDEFLSRTIEESDGLFNFDVEVKPLLNVLVNKTLAQALLEVKEEQEMQILHCQHEVLKAEKSDARQEERELEEKAKEANRRKELVKKKKDEQQIHDQIMRRKLFAWQFSRPLVSQAIDQATATLQNKGVFYDPMLRNLVIWLSKGIYDGADNVICLRGLATELLDGTFYIGSW
;
A
#
# COMPACT_ATOMS: atom_id res chain seq x y z
N MET A 1 -0.54 -32.21 -16.30
CA MET A 1 -1.96 -32.39 -16.71
C MET A 1 -2.75 -31.17 -16.28
N HIS A 2 -2.93 -30.18 -17.16
CA HIS A 2 -3.71 -28.97 -16.88
C HIS A 2 -4.71 -28.76 -18.03
N ASP A 3 -6.01 -28.86 -17.70
CA ASP A 3 -7.11 -28.76 -18.65
C ASP A 3 -7.59 -27.29 -18.75
N PRO A 4 -7.58 -26.68 -19.95
CA PRO A 4 -7.95 -25.28 -20.17
C PRO A 4 -9.47 -25.02 -20.08
N ARG A 5 -10.31 -26.04 -19.88
CA ARG A 5 -11.78 -25.87 -19.84
C ARG A 5 -12.36 -25.60 -18.46
N ILE A 6 -11.53 -25.53 -17.41
CA ILE A 6 -11.98 -25.29 -16.04
C ILE A 6 -11.80 -23.81 -15.68
N PRO A 7 -12.87 -22.99 -15.64
CA PRO A 7 -12.79 -21.60 -15.21
C PRO A 7 -12.58 -21.55 -13.69
N ARG A 8 -11.36 -21.23 -13.26
CA ARG A 8 -11.04 -21.01 -11.85
C ARG A 8 -11.34 -19.55 -11.50
N GLY A 9 -12.54 -19.31 -11.00
CA GLY A 9 -12.95 -18.01 -10.46
C GLY A 9 -12.23 -17.66 -9.14
N SER A 10 -12.22 -16.36 -8.82
CA SER A 10 -11.68 -15.80 -7.58
C SER A 10 -12.42 -16.33 -6.33
N VAL A 11 -11.69 -16.90 -5.37
CA VAL A 11 -12.19 -17.43 -4.09
C VAL A 11 -12.24 -16.34 -2.99
N PHE A 12 -12.39 -15.06 -3.35
CA PHE A 12 -12.56 -14.00 -2.37
C PHE A 12 -13.75 -13.10 -2.70
N ALA A 13 -14.90 -13.44 -2.12
CA ALA A 13 -15.97 -12.50 -1.83
C ALA A 13 -16.26 -12.58 -0.32
N PRO A 14 -16.37 -11.44 0.40
CA PRO A 14 -16.75 -11.48 1.80
C PRO A 14 -18.23 -11.81 1.91
N VAL A 15 -18.54 -12.92 2.58
CA VAL A 15 -19.90 -13.26 3.00
C VAL A 15 -20.33 -12.26 4.08
N ASN A 16 -21.30 -11.40 3.74
CA ASN A 16 -22.08 -10.67 4.73
C ASN A 16 -23.00 -11.67 5.45
N THR A 17 -22.60 -12.12 6.63
CA THR A 17 -23.51 -12.75 7.58
C THR A 17 -24.09 -11.69 8.50
N SER A 18 -25.39 -11.48 8.38
CA SER A 18 -26.22 -10.83 9.38
C SER A 18 -26.09 -11.58 10.71
N ARG A 19 -25.38 -11.00 11.67
CA ARG A 19 -25.43 -11.43 13.07
C ARG A 19 -26.50 -10.61 13.80
N SER A 20 -27.41 -11.37 14.39
CA SER A 20 -28.44 -10.95 15.33
C SER A 20 -27.90 -10.03 16.42
N SER A 21 -28.78 -9.09 16.77
CA SER A 21 -28.75 -8.26 17.96
C SER A 21 -28.52 -9.08 19.23
N GLU A 22 -27.52 -8.72 20.02
CA GLU A 22 -27.62 -8.39 21.45
C GLU A 22 -26.24 -8.14 22.07
N GLY A 23 -26.11 -7.04 22.82
CA GLY A 23 -25.11 -6.90 23.88
C GLY A 23 -23.70 -6.45 23.50
N ARG A 24 -23.50 -5.14 23.26
CA ARG A 24 -22.67 -4.29 24.13
C ARG A 24 -22.59 -2.87 23.60
N GLU A 25 -23.45 -2.07 24.18
CA GLU A 25 -23.31 -0.63 24.30
C GLU A 25 -22.00 -0.29 25.07
N LYS A 26 -21.50 0.93 24.82
CA LYS A 26 -20.41 1.66 25.52
C LYS A 26 -18.99 1.41 25.03
N ALA A 27 -18.57 2.23 24.05
CA ALA A 27 -17.36 3.07 24.12
C ALA A 27 -16.93 3.61 22.73
N LYS A 28 -17.77 4.40 22.05
CA LYS A 28 -17.33 5.23 20.90
C LYS A 28 -18.06 6.58 20.85
N LYS A 29 -18.01 7.32 21.96
CA LYS A 29 -18.11 8.79 21.92
C LYS A 29 -16.66 9.29 21.87
N ARG A 30 -16.37 10.26 20.98
CA ARG A 30 -15.08 10.98 20.76
C ARG A 30 -14.24 10.66 19.50
N ARG A 31 -14.82 10.22 18.38
CA ARG A 31 -14.13 10.30 17.07
C ARG A 31 -14.96 10.84 15.89
N ASN A 32 -16.02 11.60 16.16
CA ASN A 32 -16.80 12.29 15.13
C ASN A 32 -16.67 13.82 15.22
N THR A 33 -15.44 14.34 15.14
CA THR A 33 -15.16 15.77 14.91
C THR A 33 -13.86 15.91 14.13
N ALA A 34 -13.87 15.56 12.84
CA ALA A 34 -12.80 15.93 11.89
C ALA A 34 -13.18 15.79 10.41
N ASN A 35 -14.13 14.92 10.03
CA ASN A 35 -14.42 14.64 8.61
C ASN A 35 -15.74 15.24 8.08
N LYS A 36 -16.28 16.29 8.70
CA LYS A 36 -17.50 16.97 8.24
C LYS A 36 -17.25 18.42 7.81
N ARG A 37 -16.16 18.67 7.08
CA ARG A 37 -15.89 19.93 6.37
C ARG A 37 -15.10 19.65 5.08
N ARG A 38 -15.73 18.99 4.10
CA ARG A 38 -15.29 18.98 2.68
C ARG A 38 -16.31 18.29 1.75
N SER A 39 -17.59 18.34 2.09
CA SER A 39 -18.66 17.90 1.19
C SER A 39 -19.80 18.91 1.30
N ASN A 40 -19.64 20.02 0.59
CA ASN A 40 -20.69 20.94 0.17
C ASN A 40 -20.01 22.05 -0.61
N ASN A 41 -19.94 21.90 -1.93
CA ASN A 41 -20.13 22.98 -2.90
C ASN A 41 -20.07 22.38 -4.31
N ASN A 42 -21.26 22.17 -4.87
CA ASN A 42 -21.66 22.31 -6.27
C ASN A 42 -22.70 21.25 -6.64
N ARG A 43 -23.94 21.52 -6.21
CA ARG A 43 -25.11 21.19 -6.99
C ARG A 43 -25.65 22.52 -7.49
N ASN A 44 -25.48 22.77 -8.78
CA ASN A 44 -26.40 23.52 -9.65
C ASN A 44 -25.74 23.68 -11.03
N HIS A 45 -26.04 22.76 -11.94
CA HIS A 45 -26.50 23.14 -13.28
C HIS A 45 -27.16 21.94 -13.95
N VAL A 46 -28.46 22.07 -14.21
CA VAL A 46 -29.18 21.27 -15.19
C VAL A 46 -29.24 22.13 -16.45
N ASN A 47 -28.74 21.61 -17.58
CA ASN A 47 -29.49 21.54 -18.84
C ASN A 47 -28.68 20.83 -19.94
N ALA A 48 -29.26 19.72 -20.38
CA ALA A 48 -29.30 19.16 -21.73
C ALA A 48 -28.15 19.45 -22.72
N PHE A 49 -27.30 18.44 -22.95
CA PHE A 49 -26.92 18.05 -24.31
C PHE A 49 -26.59 16.55 -24.35
N LYS A 50 -27.17 15.86 -25.32
CA LYS A 50 -27.08 14.42 -25.55
C LYS A 50 -25.96 14.17 -26.56
N THR A 51 -24.83 13.60 -26.14
CA THR A 51 -23.87 12.95 -27.05
C THR A 51 -23.27 11.71 -26.40
N MET A 52 -23.19 10.67 -27.21
CA MET A 52 -22.93 9.28 -26.86
C MET A 52 -21.51 9.04 -26.33
N ALA A 53 -21.42 7.96 -25.56
CA ALA A 53 -20.25 7.30 -25.02
C ALA A 53 -18.98 7.36 -25.91
N GLY A 54 -17.87 7.81 -25.31
CA GLY A 54 -16.53 7.46 -25.78
C GLY A 54 -16.01 6.26 -24.98
N PRO A 55 -15.45 5.22 -25.62
CA PRO A 55 -14.72 4.19 -24.91
C PRO A 55 -13.23 4.53 -24.80
N SER A 56 -12.71 4.14 -23.65
CA SER A 56 -11.32 4.17 -23.19
C SER A 56 -10.32 3.52 -24.15
N ASN A 57 -9.17 4.19 -24.28
CA ASN A 57 -7.92 3.73 -24.89
C ASN A 57 -7.50 2.33 -24.43
N GLY A 58 -7.72 1.34 -25.28
CA GLY A 58 -6.85 0.18 -25.44
C GLY A 58 -6.19 0.33 -26.80
N TYR A 59 -4.89 0.56 -26.85
CA TYR A 59 -4.14 0.63 -28.10
C TYR A 59 -4.12 -0.77 -28.72
N ASN A 60 -5.13 -1.00 -29.56
CA ASN A 60 -5.25 -2.18 -30.40
C ASN A 60 -4.03 -2.30 -31.30
N SER A 61 -3.54 -3.53 -31.37
CA SER A 61 -2.68 -4.08 -32.41
C SER A 61 -3.34 -3.91 -33.78
N HIS A 62 -3.23 -2.71 -34.36
CA HIS A 62 -3.68 -2.40 -35.73
C HIS A 62 -2.49 -2.39 -36.69
N TYR A 63 -1.96 -3.57 -37.00
CA TYR A 63 -1.34 -3.80 -38.31
C TYR A 63 -1.77 -5.19 -38.78
N ALA A 64 -3.08 -5.41 -38.87
CA ALA A 64 -3.57 -6.42 -39.78
C ALA A 64 -3.36 -5.84 -41.19
N VAL A 65 -2.29 -6.29 -41.86
CA VAL A 65 -2.12 -6.08 -43.29
C VAL A 65 -3.34 -6.69 -43.95
N VAL A 66 -4.30 -5.85 -44.32
CA VAL A 66 -5.43 -6.26 -45.14
C VAL A 66 -4.83 -6.52 -46.51
N VAL A 67 -4.44 -7.76 -46.75
CA VAL A 67 -4.20 -8.26 -48.10
C VAL A 67 -5.57 -8.28 -48.76
N THR A 68 -5.98 -7.14 -49.33
CA THR A 68 -7.07 -7.12 -50.28
C THR A 68 -6.62 -7.98 -51.45
N SER A 69 -7.18 -9.19 -51.56
CA SER A 69 -7.06 -9.98 -52.77
C SER A 69 -7.58 -9.12 -53.92
N ILE A 70 -6.69 -8.76 -54.84
CA ILE A 70 -7.07 -8.02 -56.04
C ILE A 70 -8.00 -8.95 -56.84
N SER A 71 -9.30 -8.68 -56.79
CA SER A 71 -10.29 -9.43 -57.55
C SER A 71 -10.18 -9.04 -59.03
N LEU A 72 -9.53 -9.91 -59.80
CA LEU A 72 -9.36 -9.77 -61.26
C LEU A 72 -10.70 -9.81 -62.01
N ALA A 73 -11.80 -10.21 -61.36
CA ALA A 73 -13.14 -10.28 -61.95
C ALA A 73 -13.63 -8.93 -62.50
N SER A 74 -13.18 -7.82 -61.91
CA SER A 74 -13.59 -6.47 -62.33
C SER A 74 -12.97 -6.01 -63.65
N ASN A 75 -11.90 -6.66 -64.13
CA ASN A 75 -11.22 -6.33 -65.38
C ASN A 75 -11.52 -7.33 -66.52
N LEU A 76 -12.23 -8.43 -66.23
CA LEU A 76 -12.84 -9.24 -67.28
C LEU A 76 -14.12 -8.52 -67.70
N ILE A 77 -14.02 -7.73 -68.78
CA ILE A 77 -15.21 -7.29 -69.51
C ILE A 77 -15.77 -8.55 -70.17
N GLU A 78 -16.64 -9.28 -69.46
CA GLU A 78 -17.55 -10.20 -70.11
C GLU A 78 -18.41 -9.36 -71.05
N GLN A 79 -18.14 -9.51 -72.34
CA GLN A 79 -18.89 -8.87 -73.42
C GLN A 79 -20.32 -9.45 -73.36
N THR A 80 -21.17 -8.84 -72.52
CA THR A 80 -22.55 -9.28 -72.22
C THR A 80 -23.59 -8.66 -73.16
N GLN A 81 -23.14 -8.18 -74.32
CA GLN A 81 -24.04 -7.88 -75.42
C GLN A 81 -24.14 -9.17 -76.24
N PRO A 82 -25.31 -9.84 -76.32
CA PRO A 82 -25.50 -10.87 -77.31
C PRO A 82 -25.33 -10.17 -78.67
N THR A 83 -24.26 -10.50 -79.39
CA THR A 83 -24.20 -10.21 -80.83
C THR A 83 -25.51 -10.72 -81.42
N SER A 84 -26.29 -9.84 -82.06
CA SER A 84 -27.54 -10.24 -82.70
C SER A 84 -27.23 -11.42 -83.61
N GLU A 85 -27.86 -12.56 -83.33
CA GLU A 85 -27.81 -13.73 -84.20
C GLU A 85 -28.42 -13.29 -85.52
N ARG A 86 -27.57 -13.03 -86.53
CA ARG A 86 -28.04 -12.91 -87.90
C ARG A 86 -28.63 -14.26 -88.25
N GLU A 87 -29.92 -14.28 -88.58
CA GLU A 87 -30.63 -15.44 -89.09
C GLU A 87 -29.82 -16.08 -90.23
N SER A 88 -29.18 -17.20 -89.93
CA SER A 88 -28.51 -18.04 -90.91
C SER A 88 -29.57 -18.89 -91.60
N PHE A 89 -30.02 -18.44 -92.76
CA PHE A 89 -30.80 -19.27 -93.68
C PHE A 89 -29.89 -20.38 -94.23
N SER A 90 -30.25 -21.64 -94.01
CA SER A 90 -29.68 -22.76 -94.75
C SER A 90 -30.34 -22.82 -96.12
N GLN A 91 -29.69 -22.25 -97.13
CA GLN A 91 -30.02 -22.50 -98.52
C GLN A 91 -28.77 -23.04 -99.22
N THR A 92 -28.70 -24.36 -99.28
CA THR A 92 -27.81 -25.09 -100.17
C THR A 92 -28.25 -24.83 -101.62
N ASP A 93 -27.75 -23.75 -102.25
CA ASP A 93 -27.43 -23.73 -103.69
C ASP A 93 -26.72 -22.41 -104.10
N GLU A 94 -25.51 -22.16 -103.58
CA GLU A 94 -24.49 -21.39 -104.32
C GLU A 94 -23.14 -21.57 -103.60
N PHE A 95 -22.39 -22.59 -104.01
CA PHE A 95 -20.99 -22.74 -103.64
C PHE A 95 -20.15 -21.67 -104.37
N LEU A 96 -20.36 -20.41 -104.03
CA LEU A 96 -19.33 -19.40 -104.19
C LEU A 96 -18.30 -19.69 -103.11
N SER A 97 -17.11 -20.11 -103.53
CA SER A 97 -15.90 -20.13 -102.74
C SER A 97 -15.67 -18.73 -102.17
N ARG A 98 -16.27 -18.41 -101.02
CA ARG A 98 -15.89 -17.28 -100.17
C ARG A 98 -14.56 -17.65 -99.52
N THR A 99 -13.54 -17.76 -100.36
CA THR A 99 -12.17 -17.56 -99.96
C THR A 99 -12.11 -16.11 -99.49
N ILE A 100 -11.63 -15.87 -98.27
CA ILE A 100 -11.35 -14.53 -97.77
C ILE A 100 -10.45 -13.88 -98.83
N GLU A 101 -10.93 -12.85 -99.53
CA GLU A 101 -10.08 -12.13 -100.47
C GLU A 101 -8.97 -11.46 -99.66
N GLU A 102 -7.74 -11.50 -100.17
CA GLU A 102 -6.54 -10.94 -99.51
C GLU A 102 -6.67 -9.43 -99.21
N SER A 103 -7.72 -8.78 -99.73
CA SER A 103 -8.11 -7.39 -99.48
C SER A 103 -9.07 -7.18 -98.30
N ASP A 104 -9.54 -8.25 -97.64
CA ASP A 104 -10.56 -8.17 -96.58
C ASP A 104 -9.90 -8.06 -95.20
N GLY A 105 -9.29 -6.90 -94.93
CA GLY A 105 -8.93 -6.44 -93.58
C GLY A 105 -8.20 -7.46 -92.68
N LEU A 106 -7.24 -8.22 -93.23
CA LEU A 106 -6.48 -9.24 -92.50
C LEU A 106 -5.88 -8.64 -91.21
N PHE A 107 -5.85 -9.46 -90.15
CA PHE A 107 -5.31 -9.09 -88.84
C PHE A 107 -3.97 -8.35 -88.95
N ASN A 108 -3.95 -7.09 -88.50
CA ASN A 108 -2.74 -6.29 -88.47
C ASN A 108 -2.15 -6.29 -87.05
N PHE A 109 -1.13 -7.11 -86.85
CA PHE A 109 -0.46 -7.26 -85.56
C PHE A 109 0.01 -5.91 -84.98
N ASP A 110 0.53 -5.01 -85.80
CA ASP A 110 1.06 -3.72 -85.35
C ASP A 110 -0.02 -2.75 -84.88
N VAL A 111 -1.29 -2.96 -85.27
CA VAL A 111 -2.43 -2.16 -84.79
C VAL A 111 -3.06 -2.84 -83.57
N GLU A 112 -3.29 -4.15 -83.65
CA GLU A 112 -4.01 -4.90 -82.63
C GLU A 112 -3.18 -5.16 -81.35
N VAL A 113 -1.85 -5.17 -81.43
CA VAL A 113 -0.99 -5.33 -80.24
C VAL A 113 -0.87 -4.05 -79.40
N LYS A 114 -1.11 -2.87 -80.00
CA LYS A 114 -0.91 -1.57 -79.34
C LYS A 114 -1.76 -1.38 -78.07
N PRO A 115 -3.07 -1.72 -78.04
CA PRO A 115 -3.87 -1.62 -76.82
C PRO A 115 -3.35 -2.52 -75.70
N LEU A 116 -2.96 -3.76 -76.04
CA LEU A 116 -2.39 -4.71 -75.07
C LEU A 116 -1.08 -4.19 -74.49
N LEU A 117 -0.16 -3.74 -75.35
CA LEU A 117 1.13 -3.20 -74.92
C LEU A 117 0.96 -1.94 -74.07
N ASN A 118 0.03 -1.06 -74.44
CA ASN A 118 -0.27 0.14 -73.66
C ASN A 118 -0.78 -0.20 -72.26
N VAL A 119 -1.69 -1.17 -72.13
CA VAL A 119 -2.18 -1.61 -70.82
C VAL A 119 -1.05 -2.25 -70.00
N LEU A 120 -0.23 -3.11 -70.61
CA LEU A 120 0.88 -3.76 -69.92
C LEU A 120 1.92 -2.75 -69.43
N VAL A 121 2.39 -1.85 -70.29
CA VAL A 121 3.41 -0.84 -69.94
C VAL A 121 2.88 0.13 -68.90
N ASN A 122 1.63 0.61 -69.03
CA ASN A 122 1.08 1.55 -68.06
C ASN A 122 0.85 0.89 -66.69
N LYS A 123 0.37 -0.36 -66.67
CA LYS A 123 0.18 -1.09 -65.41
C LYS A 123 1.50 -1.42 -64.73
N THR A 124 2.49 -1.90 -65.48
CA THR A 124 3.80 -2.23 -64.89
C THR A 124 4.52 -0.99 -64.38
N LEU A 125 4.46 0.12 -65.11
CA LEU A 125 5.05 1.39 -64.67
C LEU A 125 4.33 1.98 -63.46
N ALA A 126 2.99 1.95 -63.45
CA ALA A 126 2.21 2.41 -62.30
C ALA A 126 2.46 1.57 -61.06
N GLN A 127 2.51 0.25 -61.20
CA GLN A 127 2.82 -0.68 -60.12
C GLN A 127 4.24 -0.47 -59.58
N ALA A 128 5.25 -0.41 -60.46
CA ALA A 128 6.64 -0.19 -60.04
C ALA A 128 6.80 1.15 -59.30
N LEU A 129 6.14 2.21 -59.76
CA LEU A 129 6.18 3.51 -59.11
C LEU A 129 5.50 3.49 -57.73
N LEU A 130 4.41 2.73 -57.58
CA LEU A 130 3.72 2.58 -56.29
C LEU A 130 4.60 1.80 -55.30
N GLU A 131 5.15 0.66 -55.73
CA GLU A 131 6.01 -0.19 -54.89
C GLU A 131 7.22 0.57 -54.35
N VAL A 132 7.90 1.35 -55.22
CA VAL A 132 9.05 2.17 -54.79
C VAL A 132 8.65 3.21 -53.74
N LYS A 133 7.47 3.84 -53.88
CA LYS A 133 7.00 4.82 -52.90
C LYS A 133 6.63 4.17 -51.57
N GLU A 134 5.95 3.02 -51.63
CA GLU A 134 5.60 2.26 -50.43
C GLU A 134 6.86 1.80 -49.69
N GLU A 135 7.87 1.30 -50.40
CA GLU A 135 9.13 0.90 -49.78
C GLU A 135 9.84 2.08 -49.10
N GLN A 136 9.86 3.24 -49.75
CA GLN A 136 10.43 4.47 -49.17
C GLN A 136 9.67 4.90 -47.90
N GLU A 137 8.34 4.88 -47.92
CA GLU A 137 7.54 5.19 -46.74
C GLU A 137 7.78 4.18 -45.61
N MET A 138 7.83 2.89 -45.93
CA MET A 138 8.11 1.83 -44.97
C MET A 138 9.47 2.01 -44.31
N GLN A 139 10.50 2.40 -45.06
CA GLN A 139 11.83 2.71 -44.49
C GLN A 139 11.77 3.90 -43.53
N ILE A 140 11.07 4.97 -43.88
CA ILE A 140 10.90 6.15 -43.02
C ILE A 140 10.18 5.77 -41.72
N LEU A 141 9.08 5.01 -41.82
CA LEU A 141 8.31 4.56 -40.66
C LEU A 141 9.14 3.66 -39.75
N HIS A 142 9.96 2.76 -40.31
CA HIS A 142 10.86 1.92 -39.53
C HIS A 142 11.90 2.75 -38.77
N CYS A 143 12.53 3.73 -39.43
CA CYS A 143 13.47 4.63 -38.77
C CYS A 143 12.79 5.40 -37.63
N GLN A 144 11.62 5.98 -37.87
CA GLN A 144 10.85 6.70 -36.84
C GLN A 144 10.46 5.79 -35.68
N HIS A 145 10.04 4.55 -35.97
CA HIS A 145 9.66 3.58 -34.96
C HIS A 145 10.83 3.23 -34.04
N GLU A 146 12.00 2.95 -34.59
CA GLU A 146 13.18 2.61 -33.79
C GLU A 146 13.66 3.79 -32.93
N VAL A 147 13.60 5.02 -33.45
CA VAL A 147 13.90 6.23 -32.66
C VAL A 147 12.93 6.36 -31.48
N LEU A 148 11.61 6.29 -31.73
CA LEU A 148 10.61 6.40 -30.66
C LEU A 148 10.72 5.25 -29.64
N LYS A 149 11.12 4.07 -30.09
CA LYS A 149 11.32 2.91 -29.22
C LYS A 149 12.54 3.10 -28.32
N ALA A 150 13.63 3.65 -28.86
CA ALA A 150 14.82 4.02 -28.09
C ALA A 150 14.50 5.10 -27.04
N GLU A 151 13.81 6.18 -27.45
CA GLU A 151 13.38 7.23 -26.52
C GLU A 151 12.50 6.68 -25.39
N LYS A 152 11.58 5.77 -25.71
CA LYS A 152 10.73 5.11 -24.71
C LYS A 152 11.51 4.17 -23.79
N SER A 153 12.54 3.48 -24.27
CA SER A 153 13.38 2.66 -23.40
C SER A 153 14.19 3.52 -22.44
N ASP A 154 14.72 4.64 -22.92
CA ASP A 154 15.53 5.56 -22.13
C ASP A 154 14.68 6.23 -21.05
N ALA A 155 13.51 6.76 -21.42
CA ALA A 155 12.57 7.34 -20.45
C ALA A 155 12.11 6.34 -19.38
N ARG A 156 11.87 5.06 -19.75
CA ARG A 156 11.50 4.01 -18.79
C ARG A 156 12.65 3.66 -17.86
N GLN A 157 13.89 3.72 -18.34
CA GLN A 157 15.07 3.48 -17.52
C GLN A 157 15.25 4.60 -16.49
N GLU A 158 15.07 5.86 -16.91
CA GLU A 158 15.10 7.01 -15.99
C GLU A 158 14.00 6.93 -14.92
N GLU A 159 12.77 6.57 -15.31
CA GLU A 159 11.66 6.38 -14.37
C GLU A 159 11.98 5.30 -13.32
N ARG A 160 12.55 4.17 -13.76
CA ARG A 160 12.97 3.09 -12.86
C ARG A 160 14.03 3.55 -11.87
N GLU A 161 15.05 4.28 -12.33
CA GLU A 161 16.10 4.81 -11.46
C GLU A 161 15.54 5.79 -10.43
N LEU A 162 14.58 6.63 -10.83
CA LEU A 162 13.91 7.57 -9.93
C LEU A 162 13.06 6.82 -8.88
N GLU A 163 12.33 5.79 -9.29
CA GLU A 163 11.56 4.93 -8.39
C GLU A 163 12.45 4.23 -7.37
N GLU A 164 13.58 3.65 -7.81
CA GLU A 164 14.55 3.01 -6.92
C GLU A 164 15.16 3.98 -5.92
N LYS A 165 15.55 5.19 -6.39
CA LYS A 165 16.03 6.27 -5.51
C LYS A 165 14.97 6.69 -4.49
N ALA A 166 13.70 6.81 -4.91
CA ALA A 166 12.60 7.15 -4.02
C ALA A 166 12.34 6.06 -2.97
N LYS A 167 12.37 4.79 -3.39
CA LYS A 167 12.22 3.63 -2.49
C LYS A 167 13.34 3.56 -1.47
N GLU A 168 14.58 3.79 -1.89
CA GLU A 168 15.74 3.83 -0.99
C GLU A 168 15.64 4.99 0.01
N ALA A 169 15.26 6.17 -0.46
CA ALA A 169 15.04 7.33 0.41
C ALA A 169 13.93 7.07 1.43
N ASN A 170 12.83 6.42 1.04
CA ASN A 170 11.77 6.05 1.96
C ASN A 170 12.25 5.04 3.01
N ARG A 171 12.97 3.99 2.58
CA ARG A 171 13.56 3.00 3.49
C ARG A 171 14.49 3.65 4.52
N ARG A 172 15.35 4.58 4.09
CA ARG A 172 16.22 5.35 5.00
C ARG A 172 15.43 6.18 6.00
N LYS A 173 14.39 6.89 5.55
CA LYS A 173 13.50 7.68 6.41
C LYS A 173 12.81 6.80 7.47
N GLU A 174 12.32 5.63 7.09
CA GLU A 174 11.70 4.67 8.00
C GLU A 174 12.67 4.14 9.05
N LEU A 175 13.90 3.79 8.65
CA LEU A 175 14.95 3.36 9.58
C LEU A 175 15.33 4.45 10.58
N VAL A 176 15.48 5.69 10.12
CA VAL A 176 15.77 6.83 11.00
C VAL A 176 14.63 7.07 11.97
N LYS A 177 13.37 7.02 11.50
CA LYS A 177 12.19 7.15 12.36
C LYS A 177 12.16 6.08 13.44
N LYS A 178 12.37 4.82 13.07
CA LYS A 178 12.39 3.70 14.03
C LYS A 178 13.47 3.88 15.10
N LYS A 179 14.69 4.24 14.70
CA LYS A 179 15.78 4.52 15.66
C LYS A 179 15.45 5.67 16.59
N LYS A 180 14.82 6.74 16.08
CA LYS A 180 14.40 7.88 16.91
C LYS A 180 13.31 7.49 17.90
N ASP A 181 12.33 6.69 17.48
CA ASP A 181 11.27 6.21 18.36
C ASP A 181 11.83 5.31 19.48
N GLU A 182 12.78 4.41 19.14
CA GLU A 182 13.49 3.57 20.12
C GLU A 182 14.30 4.42 21.13
N GLN A 183 15.02 5.43 20.65
CA GLN A 183 15.75 6.37 21.51
C GLN A 183 14.82 7.14 22.44
N GLN A 184 13.66 7.61 21.95
CA GLN A 184 12.69 8.33 22.79
C GLN A 184 12.13 7.46 23.91
N ILE A 185 11.81 6.19 23.63
CA ILE A 185 11.33 5.24 24.64
C ILE A 185 12.41 5.01 25.70
N HIS A 186 13.65 4.77 25.25
CA HIS A 186 14.78 4.58 26.15
C HIS A 186 15.01 5.81 27.05
N ASP A 187 15.03 7.01 26.46
CA ASP A 187 15.21 8.26 27.17
C ASP A 187 14.10 8.52 28.19
N GLN A 188 12.84 8.19 27.85
CA GLN A 188 11.72 8.32 28.78
C GLN A 188 11.89 7.40 30.00
N ILE A 189 12.31 6.15 29.77
CA ILE A 189 12.59 5.19 30.85
C ILE A 189 13.74 5.69 31.73
N MET A 190 14.84 6.13 31.11
CA MET A 190 16.00 6.63 31.84
C MET A 190 15.69 7.90 32.62
N ARG A 191 14.95 8.84 32.04
CA ARG A 191 14.46 10.03 32.77
C ARG A 191 13.62 9.62 33.97
N ARG A 192 12.68 8.70 33.82
CA ARG A 192 11.83 8.25 34.93
C ARG A 192 12.65 7.60 36.05
N LYS A 193 13.65 6.79 35.71
CA LYS A 193 14.59 6.19 36.68
C LYS A 193 15.42 7.26 37.40
N LEU A 194 15.97 8.22 36.66
CA LEU A 194 16.75 9.32 37.19
C LEU A 194 15.92 10.17 38.16
N PHE A 195 14.70 10.54 37.76
CA PHE A 195 13.78 11.29 38.62
C PHE A 195 13.41 10.52 39.88
N ALA A 196 13.09 9.23 39.78
CA ALA A 196 12.80 8.40 40.94
C ALA A 196 13.99 8.33 41.90
N TRP A 197 15.21 8.14 41.37
CA TRP A 197 16.42 8.11 42.18
C TRP A 197 16.72 9.46 42.86
N GLN A 198 16.62 10.56 42.12
CA GLN A 198 16.84 11.90 42.64
C GLN A 198 15.82 12.28 43.71
N PHE A 199 14.56 11.87 43.55
CA PHE A 199 13.50 12.12 44.51
C PHE A 199 13.63 11.26 45.76
N SER A 200 13.96 9.97 45.60
CA SER A 200 14.06 9.03 46.72
C SER A 200 15.21 9.33 47.67
N ARG A 201 16.35 9.85 47.18
CA ARG A 201 17.52 10.16 48.01
C ARG A 201 17.20 11.08 49.21
N PRO A 202 16.72 12.31 49.01
CA PRO A 202 16.37 13.20 50.12
C PRO A 202 15.18 12.68 50.90
N LEU A 203 14.19 12.08 50.25
CA LEU A 203 12.99 11.56 50.92
C LEU A 203 13.33 10.45 51.92
N VAL A 204 14.19 9.50 51.53
CA VAL A 204 14.61 8.39 52.41
C VAL A 204 15.42 8.93 53.58
N SER A 205 16.35 9.87 53.35
CA SER A 205 17.11 10.51 54.44
C SER A 205 16.16 11.17 55.44
N GLN A 206 15.25 12.03 54.97
CA GLN A 206 14.29 12.73 55.81
C GLN A 206 13.36 11.76 56.55
N ALA A 207 12.92 10.68 55.89
CA ALA A 207 12.07 9.67 56.51
C ALA A 207 12.80 8.91 57.62
N ILE A 208 14.09 8.59 57.45
CA ILE A 208 14.92 7.97 58.49
C ILE A 208 15.10 8.94 59.66
N ASP A 209 15.40 10.21 59.39
CA ASP A 209 15.59 11.23 60.44
C ASP A 209 14.28 11.46 61.22
N GLN A 210 13.13 11.51 60.54
CA GLN A 210 11.82 11.61 61.19
C GLN A 210 11.44 10.34 61.97
N ALA A 211 11.69 9.16 61.42
CA ALA A 211 11.41 7.88 62.08
C ALA A 211 12.27 7.71 63.35
N THR A 212 13.55 8.06 63.28
CA THR A 212 14.46 8.03 64.43
C THR A 212 14.05 9.04 65.49
N ALA A 213 13.74 10.28 65.12
CA ALA A 213 13.27 11.30 66.06
C ALA A 213 11.95 10.87 66.75
N THR A 214 10.99 10.32 66.00
CA THR A 214 9.73 9.84 66.58
C THR A 214 9.93 8.64 67.53
N LEU A 215 10.85 7.73 67.23
CA LEU A 215 11.20 6.61 68.10
C LEU A 215 11.99 7.04 69.35
N GLN A 216 12.88 8.03 69.21
CA GLN A 216 13.57 8.65 70.34
C GLN A 216 12.58 9.33 71.28
N ASN A 217 11.64 10.12 70.75
CA ASN A 217 10.61 10.79 71.54
C ASN A 217 9.69 9.79 72.26
N LYS A 218 9.44 8.62 71.67
CA LYS A 218 8.70 7.52 72.31
C LYS A 218 9.52 6.74 73.35
N GLY A 219 10.79 7.07 73.54
CA GLY A 219 11.68 6.41 74.50
C GLY A 219 12.08 4.98 74.12
N VAL A 220 11.98 4.61 72.84
CA VAL A 220 12.32 3.25 72.37
C VAL A 220 13.83 3.02 72.43
N PHE A 221 14.62 4.05 72.10
CA PHE A 221 16.08 4.01 72.20
C PHE A 221 16.52 4.46 73.60
N TYR A 222 17.00 3.53 74.42
CA TYR A 222 17.59 3.80 75.73
C TYR A 222 19.10 3.57 75.68
N ASP A 223 19.84 4.32 76.50
CA ASP A 223 21.26 4.05 76.71
C ASP A 223 21.40 2.78 77.57
N PRO A 224 22.04 1.72 77.05
CA PRO A 224 22.21 0.47 77.78
C PRO A 224 22.98 0.65 79.10
N MET A 225 23.93 1.61 79.18
CA MET A 225 24.67 1.88 80.40
C MET A 225 23.80 2.55 81.45
N LEU A 226 23.04 3.58 81.07
CA LEU A 226 22.09 4.23 81.99
C LEU A 226 21.03 3.25 82.47
N ARG A 227 20.50 2.39 81.58
CA ARG A 227 19.52 1.38 81.97
C ARG A 227 20.10 0.39 82.98
N ASN A 228 21.31 -0.11 82.74
CA ASN A 228 21.98 -1.01 83.67
C ASN A 228 22.28 -0.33 85.01
N LEU A 229 22.72 0.93 84.99
CA LEU A 229 22.95 1.71 86.21
C LEU A 229 21.67 1.91 87.01
N VAL A 230 20.55 2.25 86.36
CA VAL A 230 19.24 2.40 87.02
C VAL A 230 18.80 1.08 87.65
N ILE A 231 18.96 -0.05 86.94
CA ILE A 231 18.63 -1.37 87.48
C ILE A 231 19.51 -1.68 88.70
N TRP A 232 20.82 -1.44 88.62
CA TRP A 232 21.75 -1.66 89.73
C TRP A 232 21.43 -0.77 90.93
N LEU A 233 21.22 0.54 90.71
CA LEU A 233 20.89 1.49 91.76
C LEU A 233 19.54 1.17 92.41
N SER A 234 18.54 0.79 91.62
CA SER A 234 17.24 0.39 92.15
C SER A 234 17.37 -0.77 93.14
N LYS A 235 18.23 -1.75 92.85
CA LYS A 235 18.48 -2.86 93.76
C LYS A 235 19.04 -2.38 95.11
N GLY A 236 20.01 -1.46 95.09
CA GLY A 236 20.58 -0.91 96.32
C GLY A 236 19.61 -0.05 97.13
N ILE A 237 18.77 0.75 96.45
CA ILE A 237 17.76 1.59 97.13
C ILE A 237 16.66 0.72 97.77
N TYR A 238 16.18 -0.31 97.06
CA TYR A 238 15.16 -1.21 97.60
C TYR A 238 15.68 -1.98 98.82
N ASP A 239 16.90 -2.53 98.75
CA ASP A 239 17.51 -3.23 99.89
C ASP A 239 17.69 -2.29 101.10
N GLY A 240 18.13 -1.05 100.88
CA GLY A 240 18.21 -0.03 101.93
C GLY A 240 16.85 0.34 102.53
N ALA A 241 15.83 0.50 101.70
CA ALA A 241 14.46 0.80 102.14
C ALA A 241 13.87 -0.36 102.95
N ASP A 242 14.06 -1.59 102.49
CA ASP A 242 13.61 -2.80 103.20
C ASP A 242 14.28 -2.90 104.57
N ASN A 243 15.59 -2.64 104.65
CA ASN A 243 16.31 -2.62 105.93
C ASN A 243 15.77 -1.55 106.90
N VAL A 244 15.46 -0.33 106.43
CA VAL A 244 14.88 0.73 107.27
C VAL A 244 13.46 0.37 107.72
N ILE A 245 12.64 -0.22 106.84
CA ILE A 245 11.30 -0.70 107.18
C ILE A 245 11.39 -1.81 108.23
N CYS A 246 12.29 -2.77 108.07
CA CYS A 246 12.55 -3.82 109.04
C CYS A 246 13.02 -3.26 110.38
N LEU A 247 14.00 -2.35 110.39
CA LEU A 247 14.49 -1.71 111.62
C LEU A 247 13.39 -0.92 112.34
N ARG A 248 12.54 -0.22 111.59
CA ARG A 248 11.40 0.49 112.17
C ARG A 248 10.37 -0.48 112.74
N GLY A 249 10.12 -1.61 112.06
CA GLY A 249 9.26 -2.69 112.55
C GLY A 249 9.78 -3.30 113.86
N LEU A 250 11.07 -3.60 113.92
CA LEU A 250 11.72 -4.10 115.14
C LEU A 250 11.70 -3.06 116.27
N ALA A 251 11.90 -1.77 115.96
CA ALA A 251 11.82 -0.70 116.94
C ALA A 251 10.40 -0.52 117.49
N THR A 252 9.36 -0.65 116.66
CA THR A 252 7.97 -0.66 117.14
C THR A 252 7.68 -1.88 117.99
N GLU A 253 8.18 -3.06 117.62
CA GLU A 253 8.02 -4.29 118.42
C GLU A 253 8.70 -4.19 119.80
N LEU A 254 9.88 -3.57 119.87
CA LEU A 254 10.58 -3.28 121.13
C LEU A 254 9.86 -2.23 121.99
N LEU A 255 9.29 -1.18 121.38
CA LEU A 255 8.50 -0.17 122.09
C LEU A 255 7.20 -0.76 122.64
N ASP A 256 6.51 -1.59 121.86
CA ASP A 256 5.33 -2.31 122.32
C ASP A 256 5.70 -3.28 123.46
N GLY A 257 6.81 -4.03 123.33
CA GLY A 257 7.31 -4.92 124.38
C GLY A 257 7.72 -4.23 125.69
N THR A 258 8.22 -2.99 125.63
CA THR A 258 8.56 -2.18 126.82
C THR A 258 7.34 -1.51 127.44
N PHE A 259 6.31 -1.19 126.65
CA PHE A 259 5.02 -0.72 127.17
C PHE A 259 4.30 -1.77 128.03
N TYR A 260 4.56 -3.06 127.79
CA TYR A 260 4.06 -4.16 128.63
C TYR A 260 4.82 -4.36 129.95
N ILE A 261 6.02 -3.78 130.12
CA ILE A 261 6.85 -3.94 131.34
C ILE A 261 6.72 -2.73 132.30
N GLY A 262 6.23 -1.57 131.83
CA GLY A 262 6.09 -0.34 132.61
C GLY A 262 4.74 -0.14 133.31
N SER A 263 3.87 -1.14 133.34
CA SER A 263 2.53 -1.05 133.97
C SER A 263 2.33 -2.16 134.99
N TRP A 264 3.13 -2.21 136.06
CA TRP A 264 2.83 -2.73 137.41
C TRP A 264 3.96 -2.34 138.37
#